data_AF-A0A7S3IMZ0-F1
#
_entry.id   AF-A0A7S3IMZ0-F1
#
_cell.length_a   1.000
_cell.length_b   1.000
_cell.length_c   1.000
_cell.angle_alpha   90.00
_cell.angle_beta   90.00
_cell.angle_gamma   90.00
#
_symmetry.space_group_name_H-M   'P 1'
#
loop_
_entity.id
_entity.type
_entity.pdbx_description
1 polymer ?
#
loop_
_entity_poly.entity_id
_entity_poly.type
_entity_poly.pdbx_seq_one_letter_code
_entity_poly.pdbx_strand_id
1 'polypeptide(L)'
;LEPDEGTARVFGMDVFMERDFVDKLVGICPQNNILCEELTVIQNLLYFCSLRQMSDAEIRDYADEMLREVQLITKKNEFVKTLSGGQKRKLQLIIAMAGDT
;
A
#
# COMPACT_ATOMS: atom_id res chain seq x y z
N LEU A 1 -4.85 2.40 -19.83
CA LEU A 1 -5.86 1.47 -20.37
C LEU A 1 -7.18 2.19 -20.38
N GLU A 2 -7.82 2.23 -21.54
CA GLU A 2 -9.19 2.71 -21.75
C GLU A 2 -10.10 1.47 -21.81
N PRO A 3 -11.37 1.56 -21.39
CA PRO A 3 -12.31 0.45 -21.56
C PRO A 3 -12.55 0.19 -23.05
N ASP A 4 -12.58 -1.09 -23.45
CA ASP A 4 -12.94 -1.45 -24.83
C ASP A 4 -14.39 -1.03 -25.14
N GLU A 5 -15.31 -1.27 -24.20
CA GLU A 5 -16.70 -0.78 -24.21
C GLU A 5 -17.23 -0.62 -22.77
N GLY A 6 -18.31 0.16 -22.60
CA GLY A 6 -19.04 0.31 -21.34
C GLY A 6 -18.50 1.39 -20.40
N THR A 7 -19.09 1.46 -19.20
CA THR A 7 -18.74 2.44 -18.16
C THR A 7 -18.64 1.75 -16.80
N ALA A 8 -17.69 2.17 -15.97
CA ALA A 8 -17.58 1.74 -14.58
C ALA A 8 -17.58 2.95 -13.67
N ARG A 9 -18.14 2.80 -12.46
CA ARG A 9 -18.23 3.89 -11.49
C ARG A 9 -17.80 3.45 -10.09
N VAL A 10 -17.07 4.31 -9.39
CA VAL A 10 -16.63 4.13 -8.00
C VAL A 10 -17.11 5.35 -7.20
N PHE A 11 -17.86 5.11 -6.13
CA PHE A 11 -18.54 6.18 -5.37
C PHE A 11 -19.38 7.14 -6.26
N GLY A 12 -19.92 6.63 -7.36
CA GLY A 12 -20.69 7.42 -8.33
C GLY A 12 -19.87 8.15 -9.39
N MET A 13 -18.54 8.23 -9.25
CA MET A 13 -17.63 8.84 -10.21
C MET A 13 -17.21 7.85 -11.29
N ASP A 14 -17.09 8.32 -12.53
CA ASP A 14 -16.61 7.52 -13.65
C ASP A 14 -15.09 7.29 -13.54
N VAL A 15 -14.66 6.02 -13.51
CA VAL A 15 -13.24 5.66 -13.31
C VAL A 15 -12.30 6.14 -14.41
N PHE A 16 -12.82 6.44 -15.60
CA PHE A 16 -12.01 6.90 -16.71
C PHE A 16 -11.99 8.43 -16.80
N MET A 17 -13.17 9.05 -16.75
CA MET A 17 -13.32 10.50 -16.89
C MET A 17 -12.87 11.26 -15.63
N GLU A 18 -12.93 10.63 -14.45
CA GLU A 18 -12.64 11.24 -13.16
C GLU A 18 -11.48 10.53 -12.44
N ARG A 19 -10.53 9.96 -13.21
CA ARG A 19 -9.43 9.14 -12.68
C ARG A 19 -8.65 9.82 -11.56
N ASP A 20 -8.30 11.10 -11.71
CA ASP A 20 -7.52 11.84 -10.70
C ASP A 20 -8.22 11.91 -9.33
N PHE A 21 -9.55 11.86 -9.31
CA PHE A 21 -10.34 11.79 -8.08
C PHE A 21 -10.42 10.35 -7.57
N VAL A 22 -10.68 9.38 -8.45
CA VAL A 22 -10.80 7.98 -8.05
C VAL A 22 -9.48 7.42 -7.50
N ASP A 23 -8.34 7.80 -8.09
CA ASP A 23 -7.01 7.36 -7.64
C ASP A 23 -6.66 7.88 -6.23
N LYS A 24 -7.34 8.95 -5.78
CA LYS A 24 -7.24 9.48 -4.40
C LYS A 24 -8.22 8.85 -3.42
N LEU A 25 -9.08 7.94 -3.88
CA LEU A 25 -10.11 7.30 -3.06
C LEU A 25 -9.89 5.79 -2.92
N VAL A 26 -8.95 5.23 -3.68
CA VAL A 26 -8.75 3.78 -3.77
C VAL A 26 -7.25 3.44 -3.79
N GLY A 27 -6.84 2.60 -2.85
CA GLY A 27 -5.54 1.94 -2.87
C GLY A 27 -5.51 0.70 -3.77
N ILE A 28 -4.55 0.62 -4.70
CA ILE A 28 -4.36 -0.56 -5.57
C ILE A 28 -3.28 -1.49 -4.99
N CYS A 29 -3.61 -2.78 -4.84
CA CYS A 29 -2.71 -3.83 -4.36
C CYS A 29 -2.49 -4.94 -5.42
N PRO A 30 -1.50 -4.79 -6.33
CA PRO A 30 -1.25 -5.72 -7.43
C PRO A 30 -1.08 -7.17 -6.98
N GLN A 31 -1.36 -8.17 -7.83
CA GLN A 31 -1.21 -9.59 -7.45
C GLN A 31 0.24 -9.97 -7.14
N ASN A 32 1.20 -9.43 -7.89
CA ASN A 32 2.63 -9.65 -7.67
C ASN A 32 3.16 -8.71 -6.59
N ASN A 33 4.07 -9.22 -5.75
CA ASN A 33 4.75 -8.40 -4.74
C ASN A 33 5.70 -7.42 -5.43
N ILE A 34 5.54 -6.13 -5.14
CA ILE A 34 6.43 -5.05 -5.60
C ILE A 34 7.47 -4.66 -4.54
N LEU A 35 7.57 -5.43 -3.46
CA LEU A 35 8.37 -5.10 -2.28
C LEU A 35 9.88 -5.20 -2.57
N CYS A 36 10.67 -4.34 -1.93
CA CYS A 36 12.13 -4.42 -1.95
C CYS A 36 12.61 -5.46 -0.94
N GLU A 37 13.15 -6.57 -1.44
CA GLU A 37 13.52 -7.73 -0.62
C GLU A 37 14.75 -7.48 0.27
N GLU A 38 15.61 -6.55 -0.13
CA GLU A 38 16.83 -6.11 0.57
C GLU A 38 16.55 -5.13 1.71
N LEU A 39 15.32 -4.62 1.80
CA LEU A 39 14.91 -3.68 2.84
C LEU A 39 14.12 -4.40 3.93
N THR A 40 14.16 -3.85 5.14
CA THR A 40 13.29 -4.29 6.24
C THR A 40 11.84 -3.93 5.99
N VAL A 41 10.93 -4.51 6.77
CA VAL A 41 9.49 -4.17 6.71
C VAL A 41 9.27 -2.67 6.90
N ILE A 42 9.87 -2.06 7.93
CA ILE A 42 9.74 -0.62 8.16
C ILE A 42 10.40 0.22 7.06
N GLN A 43 11.53 -0.23 6.49
CA GLN A 43 12.17 0.47 5.38
C GLN A 43 11.32 0.42 4.09
N ASN A 44 10.63 -0.70 3.83
CA ASN A 44 9.66 -0.77 2.73
C ASN A 44 8.51 0.22 2.94
N LEU A 45 7.98 0.32 4.17
CA LEU A 45 6.93 1.29 4.49
C LEU A 45 7.42 2.73 4.31
N LEU A 46 8.60 3.08 4.83
CA LEU A 46 9.22 4.40 4.62
C LEU A 46 9.41 4.70 3.13
N TYR A 47 9.90 3.74 2.36
CA TYR A 47 10.11 3.91 0.92
C TYR A 47 8.80 4.15 0.17
N PHE A 48 7.81 3.25 0.29
CA PHE A 48 6.58 3.38 -0.51
C PHE A 48 5.63 4.48 0.00
N CYS A 49 5.59 4.75 1.30
CA CYS A 49 4.70 5.77 1.85
C CYS A 49 5.27 7.19 1.64
N SER A 50 6.59 7.36 1.55
CA SER A 50 7.18 8.66 1.18
C SER A 50 6.86 9.07 -0.26
N LEU A 51 6.68 8.09 -1.18
CA LEU A 51 6.16 8.35 -2.53
C LEU A 51 4.74 8.93 -2.52
N ARG A 52 4.01 8.72 -1.41
CA ARG A 52 2.69 9.30 -1.16
C ARG A 52 2.74 10.58 -0.30
N GLN A 53 3.92 11.19 -0.18
CA GLN A 53 4.14 12.47 0.51
C GLN A 53 3.84 12.43 2.03
N MET A 54 3.79 11.24 2.64
CA MET A 54 3.76 11.12 4.10
C MET A 54 5.14 11.44 4.69
N SER A 55 5.18 12.13 5.82
CA SER A 55 6.41 12.39 6.57
C SER A 55 6.90 11.13 7.31
N ASP A 56 8.19 11.07 7.61
CA ASP A 56 8.79 9.96 8.36
C ASP A 56 8.10 9.70 9.71
N ALA A 57 7.56 10.74 10.36
CA ALA A 57 6.83 10.60 11.63
C ALA A 57 5.48 9.92 11.40
N GLU A 58 4.68 10.42 10.45
CA GLU A 58 3.39 9.83 10.07
C GLU A 58 3.55 8.37 9.62
N ILE A 59 4.59 8.07 8.84
CA ILE A 59 4.84 6.70 8.38
C ILE A 59 5.17 5.77 9.54
N ARG A 60 5.92 6.23 10.56
CA ARG A 60 6.26 5.40 11.71
C ARG A 60 5.04 5.08 12.57
N ASP A 61 4.19 6.07 12.80
CA ASP A 61 2.94 5.90 13.55
C ASP A 61 1.98 4.97 12.80
N TYR A 62 1.78 5.23 11.50
CA TYR A 62 1.01 4.38 10.60
C TYR A 62 1.53 2.94 10.55
N ALA A 63 2.85 2.76 10.45
CA ALA A 63 3.46 1.44 10.43
C ALA A 63 3.20 0.68 11.74
N ASP A 64 3.32 1.34 12.89
CA ASP A 64 3.09 0.71 14.18
C ASP A 64 1.63 0.32 14.41
N GLU A 65 0.68 1.11 13.90
CA GLU A 65 -0.74 0.76 13.90
C GLU A 65 -1.02 -0.42 12.96
N MET A 66 -0.74 -0.26 11.67
CA MET A 66 -1.14 -1.23 10.66
C MET A 66 -0.41 -2.57 10.77
N LEU A 67 0.86 -2.57 11.19
CA LEU A 67 1.57 -3.82 11.43
C LEU A 67 1.01 -4.58 12.63
N ARG A 68 0.42 -3.92 13.63
CA ARG A 68 -0.28 -4.60 14.73
C ARG A 68 -1.58 -5.24 14.23
N GLU A 69 -2.38 -4.49 13.47
CA GLU A 69 -3.64 -4.97 12.90
C GLU A 69 -3.48 -6.25 12.08
N VAL A 70 -2.44 -6.32 11.25
CA VAL A 70 -2.17 -7.52 10.42
C VAL A 70 -1.31 -8.58 11.11
N GLN A 71 -0.95 -8.39 12.39
CA GLN A 71 -0.09 -9.29 13.17
C GLN A 71 1.31 -9.49 12.55
N LEU A 72 1.92 -8.41 12.06
CA LEU A 72 3.27 -8.40 11.49
C LEU A 72 4.26 -7.52 12.28
N ILE A 73 3.81 -6.85 13.35
CA ILE A 73 4.61 -5.91 14.15
C ILE A 73 5.92 -6.51 14.69
N THR A 74 5.92 -7.79 15.07
CA THR A 74 7.12 -8.47 15.57
C THR A 74 8.21 -8.62 14.52
N LYS A 75 7.86 -8.51 13.23
CA LYS A 75 8.76 -8.57 12.08
C LYS A 75 9.11 -7.19 11.51
N LYS A 76 8.74 -6.10 12.19
CA LYS A 76 8.99 -4.71 11.74
C LYS A 76 10.43 -4.46 11.28
N ASN A 77 11.41 -5.07 11.95
CA ASN A 77 12.84 -4.90 11.68
C ASN A 77 13.47 -6.06 10.90
N GLU A 78 12.68 -7.06 10.48
CA GLU A 78 13.18 -8.14 9.63
C GLU A 78 13.22 -7.71 8.15
N PHE A 79 14.14 -8.30 7.38
CA PHE A 79 14.19 -8.13 5.92
C PHE A 79 12.97 -8.75 5.23
N VAL A 80 12.43 -8.09 4.21
CA VAL A 80 11.25 -8.60 3.50
C VAL A 80 11.50 -9.98 2.86
N LYS A 81 12.73 -10.28 2.44
CA LYS A 81 13.08 -11.62 1.92
C LYS A 81 12.82 -12.78 2.90
N THR A 82 12.78 -12.52 4.22
CA THR A 82 12.51 -13.56 5.24
C THR A 82 11.02 -13.76 5.50
N LEU A 83 10.15 -12.93 4.91
CA LEU A 83 8.71 -13.07 5.04
C LEU A 83 8.17 -14.21 4.18
N SER A 84 7.17 -14.91 4.69
CA SER A 84 6.37 -15.83 3.88
C SER A 84 5.58 -15.07 2.80
N GLY A 85 5.13 -15.77 1.75
CA GLY A 85 4.30 -15.15 0.70
C GLY A 85 3.05 -14.45 1.25
N GLY A 86 2.39 -15.03 2.25
CA GLY A 86 1.24 -14.42 2.93
C GLY A 86 1.61 -13.18 3.75
N GLN A 87 2.80 -13.16 4.37
CA GLN A 87 3.29 -11.98 5.09
C GLN A 87 3.68 -10.85 4.14
N LYS A 88 4.31 -11.16 3.00
CA LYS A 88 4.55 -10.20 1.91
C LYS A 88 3.22 -9.61 1.42
N ARG A 89 2.19 -10.44 1.27
CA ARG A 89 0.85 -9.99 0.87
C ARG A 89 0.24 -9.01 1.88
N LYS A 90 0.37 -9.27 3.18
CA LYS A 90 -0.08 -8.35 4.24
C LYS A 90 0.67 -7.02 4.19
N LEU A 91 2.00 -7.04 4.04
CA LEU A 91 2.80 -5.82 3.92
C LEU A 91 2.40 -5.00 2.68
N GLN A 92 2.19 -5.66 1.54
CA GLN A 92 1.75 -4.98 0.32
C GLN A 92 0.35 -4.37 0.48
N LEU A 93 -0.55 -5.03 1.20
CA LEU A 93 -1.86 -4.47 1.53
C LEU A 93 -1.74 -3.19 2.36
N ILE A 94 -0.88 -3.19 3.39
CA ILE A 94 -0.61 -1.98 4.19
C ILE A 94 -0.11 -0.86 3.29
N ILE A 95 0.87 -1.13 2.41
CA ILE A 95 1.37 -0.12 1.47
C ILE A 95 0.25 0.40 0.57
N ALA A 96 -0.62 -0.47 0.07
CA ALA A 96 -1.73 -0.05 -0.80
C ALA A 96 -2.70 0.91 -0.08
N MET A 97 -2.92 0.71 1.22
CA MET A 97 -3.81 1.51 2.07
C MET A 97 -3.16 2.78 2.65
N ALA A 98 -1.86 3.01 2.40
CA ALA A 98 -1.19 4.21 2.87
C ALA A 98 -1.62 5.43 2.05
N GLY A 99 -1.71 6.60 2.70
CA GLY A 99 -2.01 7.88 2.03
C GLY A 99 -3.49 8.29 1.99
N ASP A 100 -4.38 7.55 2.67
CA ASP A 100 -5.81 7.89 2.82
C ASP A 100 -6.13 8.35 4.26
N THR A 101 -5.41 9.37 4.75
CA THR A 101 -5.72 10.10 6.01
C THR A 101 -5.60 11.60 5.79
#